data_AF-A0A7Y2BY20-F1
#
_entry.id   AF-A0A7Y2BY20-F1
#
_cell.length_a   1.000
_cell.length_b   1.000
_cell.length_c   1.000
_cell.angle_alpha   90.00
_cell.angle_beta   90.00
_cell.angle_gamma   90.00
#
_symmetry.space_group_name_H-M   'P 1'
#
loop_
_entity.id
_entity.type
_entity.pdbx_description
1 polymer ?
#
loop_
_entity_poly.entity_id
_entity_poly.type
_entity_poly.pdbx_seq_one_letter_code
_entity_poly.pdbx_strand_id
1 'polypeptide(L)'
;MNVIPQSSPIYTTLNELAENAQIVVFSGLPGIGKSLYINAFYALAKQHKRSITVVQWDQARKAFETDDILRRFPMGDGTVHNGFKLMAGEYIKNKILSWTKHANSADLLLIEAPLVGHRFIEIVEQSDIEELEAALASEKCRIIVPIPSKEVRRKIEEARAAQVDDNAKVWIGAKPSVLKMLWNMVYDIAIEFGAELEEQENPPYDPEVVEFVFSKVCKHRNFVPLHVDEVFEVPEQSEAELHSLESEMPSKEEVNTYFNFVNERFDSDDQIDQYVNSWYWQ
;
A
#
# COMPACT_ATOMS: atom_id res chain seq x y z
N MET A 1 18.36 -8.59 -1.18
CA MET A 1 19.08 -9.22 -0.04
C MET A 1 18.04 -9.59 0.99
N ASN A 2 18.08 -10.80 1.58
CA ASN A 2 17.16 -11.12 2.66
C ASN A 2 17.82 -10.80 4.00
N VAL A 3 17.34 -9.73 4.65
CA VAL A 3 17.85 -9.27 5.95
C VAL A 3 17.10 -9.88 7.13
N ILE A 4 16.02 -10.63 6.86
CA ILE A 4 15.19 -11.24 7.88
C ILE A 4 15.77 -12.62 8.19
N PRO A 5 16.16 -12.92 9.44
CA PRO A 5 16.70 -14.23 9.82
C PRO A 5 15.73 -15.36 9.53
N GLN A 6 16.24 -16.52 9.08
CA GLN A 6 15.41 -17.72 8.83
C GLN A 6 14.69 -18.25 10.07
N SER A 7 15.20 -17.93 11.26
CA SER A 7 14.58 -18.26 12.54
C SER A 7 13.41 -17.35 12.90
N SER A 8 13.25 -16.20 12.22
CA SER A 8 12.17 -15.27 12.50
C SER A 8 10.83 -15.82 11.99
N PRO A 9 9.74 -15.74 12.76
CA PRO A 9 8.40 -16.10 12.28
C PRO A 9 8.01 -15.34 11.01
N ILE A 10 8.46 -14.09 10.88
CA ILE A 10 8.25 -13.26 9.69
C ILE A 10 8.85 -13.93 8.45
N TYR A 11 10.07 -14.47 8.55
CA TYR A 11 10.69 -15.19 7.43
C TYR A 11 9.83 -16.36 7.01
N THR A 12 9.35 -17.17 7.97
CA THR A 12 8.52 -18.34 7.69
C THR A 12 7.26 -17.94 6.91
N THR A 13 6.51 -16.96 7.41
CA THR A 13 5.30 -16.45 6.74
C THR A 13 5.61 -15.92 5.35
N LEU A 14 6.62 -15.06 5.19
CA LEU A 14 6.96 -14.49 3.89
C LEU A 14 7.44 -15.56 2.90
N ASN A 15 8.21 -16.56 3.36
CA ASN A 15 8.72 -17.63 2.52
C ASN A 15 7.60 -18.54 2.01
N GLU A 16 6.65 -18.91 2.89
CA GLU A 16 5.48 -19.71 2.50
C GLU A 16 4.63 -18.98 1.47
N LEU A 17 4.37 -17.68 1.68
CA LEU A 17 3.60 -16.87 0.75
C LEU A 17 4.33 -16.67 -0.59
N ALA A 18 5.66 -16.51 -0.56
CA ALA A 18 6.48 -16.38 -1.76
C ALA A 18 6.47 -17.65 -2.62
N GLU A 19 6.30 -18.81 -2.01
CA GLU A 19 6.18 -20.09 -2.71
C GLU A 19 4.78 -20.31 -3.29
N ASN A 20 3.71 -19.94 -2.55
CA ASN A 20 2.36 -20.44 -2.83
C ASN A 20 1.38 -19.40 -3.41
N ALA A 21 1.54 -18.11 -3.07
CA ALA A 21 0.62 -17.07 -3.53
C ALA A 21 0.85 -16.73 -5.02
N GLN A 22 -0.16 -16.14 -5.66
CA GLN A 22 -0.07 -15.58 -7.02
C GLN A 22 -0.20 -14.06 -7.01
N ILE A 23 -0.97 -13.49 -6.10
CA ILE A 23 -1.09 -12.04 -5.91
C ILE A 23 -0.75 -11.74 -4.46
N VAL A 24 0.25 -10.90 -4.22
CA VAL A 24 0.65 -10.47 -2.88
C VAL A 24 0.63 -8.95 -2.84
N VAL A 25 -0.14 -8.42 -1.92
CA VAL A 25 -0.32 -6.98 -1.73
C VAL A 25 0.30 -6.61 -0.39
N PHE A 26 1.30 -5.74 -0.40
CA PHE A 26 1.82 -5.12 0.81
C PHE A 26 1.08 -3.82 1.08
N SER A 27 0.47 -3.75 2.25
CA SER A 27 -0.13 -2.53 2.79
C SER A 27 0.39 -2.22 4.19
N GLY A 28 -0.11 -1.15 4.79
CA GLY A 28 0.28 -0.68 6.12
C GLY A 28 0.63 0.79 6.18
N LEU A 29 0.78 1.29 7.40
CA LEU A 29 1.14 2.68 7.68
C LEU A 29 2.42 3.09 6.93
N PRO A 30 2.49 4.29 6.35
CA PRO A 30 3.76 4.83 5.86
C PRO A 30 4.80 4.89 6.98
N GLY A 31 6.05 4.62 6.63
CA GLY A 31 7.19 4.73 7.54
C GLY A 31 7.48 3.56 8.47
N ILE A 32 6.66 2.51 8.51
CA ILE A 32 6.87 1.29 9.32
C ILE A 32 7.93 0.31 8.76
N GLY A 33 8.64 0.70 7.70
CA GLY A 33 9.61 -0.17 7.03
C GLY A 33 9.01 -1.16 6.03
N LYS A 34 7.84 -0.88 5.42
CA LYS A 34 7.23 -1.75 4.38
C LYS A 34 8.21 -2.15 3.27
N SER A 35 9.02 -1.22 2.78
CA SER A 35 9.99 -1.47 1.71
C SER A 35 10.97 -2.60 2.09
N LEU A 36 11.29 -2.75 3.38
CA LEU A 36 12.13 -3.86 3.87
C LEU A 36 11.48 -5.22 3.58
N TYR A 37 10.20 -5.36 3.95
CA TYR A 37 9.45 -6.61 3.80
C TYR A 37 9.16 -6.91 2.33
N ILE A 38 8.86 -5.89 1.52
CA ILE A 38 8.68 -6.03 0.07
C ILE A 38 9.97 -6.57 -0.58
N ASN A 39 11.14 -6.03 -0.24
CA ASN A 39 12.42 -6.50 -0.77
C ASN A 39 12.79 -7.90 -0.27
N ALA A 40 12.54 -8.20 1.00
CA ALA A 40 12.74 -9.54 1.56
C ALA A 40 11.85 -10.57 0.85
N PHE A 41 10.57 -10.26 0.68
CA PHE A 41 9.60 -11.08 -0.04
C PHE A 41 10.00 -11.27 -1.51
N TYR A 42 10.39 -10.20 -2.21
CA TYR A 42 10.87 -10.28 -3.59
C TYR A 42 12.09 -11.23 -3.71
N ALA A 43 13.05 -11.13 -2.78
CA ALA A 43 14.21 -12.01 -2.76
C ALA A 43 13.83 -13.48 -2.53
N LEU A 44 12.89 -13.76 -1.62
CA LEU A 44 12.37 -15.11 -1.37
C LEU A 44 11.64 -15.67 -2.60
N ALA A 45 10.78 -14.88 -3.24
CA ALA A 45 10.09 -15.29 -4.46
C ALA A 45 11.07 -15.59 -5.60
N LYS A 46 12.17 -14.83 -5.73
CA LYS A 46 13.25 -15.16 -6.68
C LYS A 46 13.97 -16.47 -6.33
N GLN A 47 14.17 -16.80 -5.06
CA GLN A 47 14.73 -18.09 -4.64
C GLN A 47 13.83 -19.26 -5.05
N HIS A 48 12.51 -19.07 -4.97
CA HIS A 48 11.49 -20.00 -5.50
C HIS A 48 11.35 -19.97 -7.02
N LYS A 49 12.24 -19.25 -7.73
CA LYS A 49 12.26 -19.11 -9.19
C LYS A 49 10.94 -18.55 -9.76
N ARG A 50 10.24 -17.73 -8.97
CA ARG A 50 9.02 -17.05 -9.43
C ARG A 50 9.36 -15.97 -10.46
N SER A 51 8.47 -15.82 -11.44
CA SER A 51 8.45 -14.70 -12.37
C SER A 51 7.62 -13.59 -11.74
N ILE A 52 8.24 -12.47 -11.38
CA ILE A 52 7.62 -11.45 -10.51
C ILE A 52 7.32 -10.21 -11.33
N THR A 53 6.04 -9.82 -11.37
CA THR A 53 5.57 -8.52 -11.84
C THR A 53 5.36 -7.62 -10.62
N VAL A 54 5.91 -6.41 -10.62
CA VAL A 54 5.78 -5.48 -9.49
C VAL A 54 4.92 -4.28 -9.91
N VAL A 55 3.99 -3.86 -9.05
CA VAL A 55 3.23 -2.62 -9.21
C VAL A 55 3.27 -1.84 -7.90
N GLN A 56 3.80 -0.63 -7.92
CA GLN A 56 3.85 0.23 -6.73
C GLN A 56 3.02 1.48 -6.95
N TRP A 57 2.16 1.81 -5.98
CA TRP A 57 1.32 2.99 -6.02
C TRP A 57 2.09 4.26 -6.41
N ASP A 58 3.19 4.56 -5.72
CA ASP A 58 3.94 5.80 -5.94
C ASP A 58 4.64 5.85 -7.30
N GLN A 59 4.87 4.70 -7.95
CA GLN A 59 5.39 4.66 -9.32
C GLN A 59 4.26 4.77 -10.35
N ALA A 60 3.19 4.00 -10.19
CA ALA A 60 2.02 4.03 -11.08
C ALA A 60 1.35 5.42 -11.10
N ARG A 61 1.22 6.07 -9.93
CA ARG A 61 0.63 7.41 -9.81
C ARG A 61 1.38 8.45 -10.64
N LYS A 62 2.72 8.38 -10.67
CA LYS A 62 3.57 9.36 -11.37
C LYS A 62 3.29 9.44 -12.87
N ALA A 63 2.87 8.33 -13.49
CA ALA A 63 2.53 8.32 -14.90
C ALA A 63 1.31 9.22 -15.22
N PHE A 64 0.44 9.48 -14.24
CA PHE A 64 -0.69 10.41 -14.38
C PHE A 64 -0.32 11.87 -14.12
N GLU A 65 0.90 12.20 -13.69
CA GLU A 65 1.32 13.57 -13.38
C GLU A 65 1.68 14.35 -14.66
N THR A 66 0.75 14.39 -15.63
CA THR A 66 0.86 15.15 -16.88
C THR A 66 0.28 16.56 -16.73
N ASP A 67 0.72 17.51 -17.56
CA ASP A 67 0.28 18.91 -17.46
C ASP A 67 -1.25 19.08 -17.52
N ASP A 68 -1.94 18.31 -18.36
CA ASP A 68 -3.38 18.40 -18.51
C ASP A 68 -4.13 17.81 -17.31
N ILE A 69 -3.62 16.69 -16.77
CA ILE A 69 -4.19 16.05 -15.59
C ILE A 69 -3.97 16.93 -14.35
N LEU A 70 -2.76 17.47 -14.18
CA LEU A 70 -2.42 18.38 -13.08
C LEU A 70 -3.27 19.66 -13.12
N ARG A 71 -3.68 20.12 -14.30
CA ARG A 71 -4.58 21.26 -14.45
C ARG A 71 -6.00 20.93 -13.98
N ARG A 72 -6.49 19.72 -14.23
CA ARG A 72 -7.83 19.27 -13.81
C ARG A 72 -7.86 18.85 -12.33
N PHE A 73 -6.80 18.19 -11.86
CA PHE A 73 -6.65 17.64 -10.52
C PHE A 73 -5.36 18.22 -9.88
N PRO A 74 -5.38 19.45 -9.37
CA PRO A 74 -4.18 20.05 -8.80
C PRO A 74 -3.74 19.31 -7.53
N MET A 75 -2.44 19.03 -7.40
CA MET A 75 -1.85 18.50 -6.16
C MET A 75 -1.44 19.65 -5.24
N GLY A 76 -1.82 19.59 -3.95
CA GLY A 76 -1.50 20.57 -2.92
C GLY A 76 -0.49 20.04 -1.90
N ASP A 77 -0.40 20.66 -0.71
CA ASP A 77 0.53 20.42 0.42
C ASP A 77 0.75 18.94 0.81
N GLY A 78 1.43 18.16 -0.04
CA GLY A 78 1.68 16.74 0.17
C GLY A 78 0.45 15.84 0.01
N THR A 79 -0.68 16.33 -0.47
CA THR A 79 -1.91 15.54 -0.66
C THR A 79 -2.12 15.14 -2.11
N VAL A 80 -2.51 13.88 -2.32
CA VAL A 80 -2.86 13.35 -3.64
C VAL A 80 -4.35 13.61 -3.88
N HIS A 81 -4.67 14.36 -4.93
CA HIS A 81 -6.05 14.63 -5.33
C HIS A 81 -6.79 13.32 -5.61
N ASN A 82 -8.06 13.21 -5.18
CA ASN A 82 -8.85 11.98 -5.28
C ASN A 82 -9.04 11.49 -6.73
N GLY A 83 -9.04 12.40 -7.71
CA GLY A 83 -8.99 12.07 -9.15
C GLY A 83 -7.80 11.18 -9.54
N PHE A 84 -6.60 11.42 -8.99
CA PHE A 84 -5.45 10.51 -9.20
C PHE A 84 -5.72 9.13 -8.63
N LYS A 85 -6.41 9.07 -7.49
CA LYS A 85 -6.68 7.80 -6.83
C LYS A 85 -7.60 6.92 -7.65
N LEU A 86 -8.66 7.52 -8.20
CA LEU A 86 -9.58 6.86 -9.12
C LEU A 86 -8.88 6.35 -10.38
N MET A 87 -8.05 7.18 -11.03
CA MET A 87 -7.33 6.74 -12.24
C MET A 87 -6.37 5.59 -11.96
N ALA A 88 -5.61 5.68 -10.87
CA ALA A 88 -4.70 4.60 -10.46
C ALA A 88 -5.49 3.34 -10.03
N GLY A 89 -6.64 3.50 -9.39
CA GLY A 89 -7.58 2.44 -9.04
C GLY A 89 -8.08 1.65 -10.25
N GLU A 90 -8.52 2.34 -11.30
CA GLU A 90 -8.93 1.70 -12.55
C GLU A 90 -7.76 1.01 -13.25
N TYR A 91 -6.57 1.62 -13.22
CA TYR A 91 -5.36 0.97 -13.72
C TYR A 91 -5.08 -0.34 -13.00
N ILE A 92 -5.11 -0.37 -11.66
CA ILE A 92 -4.73 -1.59 -10.92
C ILE A 92 -5.75 -2.72 -11.13
N LYS A 93 -7.05 -2.40 -11.19
CA LYS A 93 -8.09 -3.40 -11.51
C LYS A 93 -7.84 -4.05 -12.87
N ASN A 94 -7.58 -3.24 -13.90
CA ASN A 94 -7.30 -3.72 -15.25
C ASN A 94 -5.95 -4.46 -15.35
N LYS A 95 -4.93 -4.00 -14.63
CA LYS A 95 -3.63 -4.66 -14.56
C LYS A 95 -3.78 -6.05 -13.95
N ILE A 96 -4.49 -6.19 -12.83
CA ILE A 96 -4.76 -7.49 -12.21
C ILE A 96 -5.53 -8.39 -13.18
N LEU A 97 -6.62 -7.88 -13.77
CA LEU A 97 -7.45 -8.66 -14.69
C LEU A 97 -6.72 -9.12 -15.95
N SER A 98 -5.87 -8.27 -16.54
CA SER A 98 -5.06 -8.65 -17.70
C SER A 98 -3.94 -9.61 -17.32
N TRP A 99 -3.31 -9.40 -16.17
CA TRP A 99 -2.25 -10.26 -15.67
C TRP A 99 -2.76 -11.67 -15.38
N THR A 100 -3.90 -11.82 -14.71
CA THR A 100 -4.47 -13.14 -14.38
C THR A 100 -4.81 -13.98 -15.60
N LYS A 101 -5.15 -13.36 -16.74
CA LYS A 101 -5.41 -14.06 -18.01
C LYS A 101 -4.17 -14.75 -18.60
N HIS A 102 -2.98 -14.27 -18.26
CA HIS A 102 -1.72 -14.77 -18.81
C HIS A 102 -0.83 -15.45 -17.77
N ALA A 103 -1.12 -15.25 -16.48
CA ALA A 103 -0.36 -15.81 -15.38
C ALA A 103 -0.45 -17.35 -15.35
N ASN A 104 0.69 -17.98 -15.17
CA ASN A 104 0.79 -19.41 -14.82
C ASN A 104 1.13 -19.58 -13.32
N SER A 105 1.36 -20.81 -12.88
CA SER A 105 1.63 -21.12 -11.48
C SER A 105 2.96 -20.57 -10.95
N ALA A 106 3.92 -20.26 -11.82
CA ALA A 106 5.21 -19.68 -11.46
C ALA A 106 5.19 -18.14 -11.43
N ASP A 107 4.17 -17.50 -12.01
CA ASP A 107 4.05 -16.04 -12.01
C ASP A 107 3.52 -15.52 -10.67
N LEU A 108 4.01 -14.36 -10.25
CA LEU A 108 3.64 -13.66 -9.02
C LEU A 108 3.45 -12.17 -9.31
N LEU A 109 2.30 -11.62 -8.95
CA LEU A 109 2.04 -10.19 -8.95
C LEU A 109 2.26 -9.64 -7.53
N LEU A 110 3.26 -8.78 -7.38
CA LEU A 110 3.61 -8.11 -6.14
C LEU A 110 3.16 -6.65 -6.21
N ILE A 111 2.26 -6.25 -5.31
CA ILE A 111 1.66 -4.92 -5.31
C ILE A 111 2.01 -4.19 -4.01
N GLU A 112 2.45 -2.93 -4.09
CA GLU A 112 2.47 -2.02 -2.94
C GLU A 112 1.26 -1.09 -3.01
N ALA A 113 0.35 -1.24 -2.04
CA ALA A 113 -0.93 -0.54 -1.99
C ALA A 113 -1.15 0.07 -0.59
N PRO A 114 -0.94 1.38 -0.38
CA PRO A 114 -1.23 2.02 0.89
C PRO A 114 -2.75 2.26 1.08
N LEU A 115 -3.49 1.20 1.39
CA LEU A 115 -4.96 1.19 1.45
C LEU A 115 -5.52 2.29 2.37
N VAL A 116 -4.85 2.58 3.49
CA VAL A 116 -5.15 3.76 4.31
C VAL A 116 -4.72 5.05 3.58
N GLY A 117 -5.69 5.95 3.37
CA GLY A 117 -5.60 7.11 2.48
C GLY A 117 -6.14 6.87 1.06
N HIS A 118 -6.85 5.75 0.86
CA HIS A 118 -7.54 5.38 -0.38
C HIS A 118 -6.62 5.14 -1.59
N ARG A 119 -5.45 4.51 -1.40
CA ARG A 119 -4.48 4.28 -2.47
C ARG A 119 -4.48 2.80 -2.90
N PHE A 120 -5.01 2.53 -4.11
CA PHE A 120 -5.38 1.21 -4.61
C PHE A 120 -6.40 0.47 -3.71
N ILE A 121 -7.38 1.20 -3.17
CA ILE A 121 -8.40 0.63 -2.30
C ILE A 121 -9.33 -0.33 -3.05
N GLU A 122 -9.43 -0.17 -4.36
CA GLU A 122 -10.19 -1.02 -5.28
C GLU A 122 -9.74 -2.49 -5.24
N ILE A 123 -8.54 -2.78 -4.73
CA ILE A 123 -8.05 -4.14 -4.50
C ILE A 123 -8.86 -4.85 -3.40
N VAL A 124 -9.38 -4.11 -2.41
CA VAL A 124 -10.07 -4.68 -1.24
C VAL A 124 -11.58 -4.54 -1.27
N GLU A 125 -12.10 -3.69 -2.14
CA GLU A 125 -13.52 -3.60 -2.45
C GLU A 125 -14.02 -4.82 -3.21
N GLN A 126 -15.26 -5.23 -2.95
CA GLN A 126 -15.90 -6.25 -3.78
C GLN A 126 -16.09 -5.75 -5.20
N SER A 127 -15.59 -6.52 -6.17
CA SER A 127 -15.71 -6.20 -7.58
C SER A 127 -16.98 -6.80 -8.19
N ASP A 128 -17.65 -6.05 -9.06
CA ASP A 128 -18.75 -6.53 -9.90
C ASP A 128 -18.25 -7.33 -11.12
N ILE A 129 -16.97 -7.22 -11.46
CA ILE A 129 -16.29 -8.05 -12.46
C ILE A 129 -15.97 -9.41 -11.82
N GLU A 130 -16.67 -10.47 -12.24
CA GLU A 130 -16.58 -11.82 -11.67
C GLU A 130 -15.15 -12.38 -11.68
N GLU A 131 -14.40 -12.22 -12.77
CA GLU A 131 -13.04 -12.75 -12.86
C GLU A 131 -12.04 -11.99 -11.99
N LEU A 132 -12.24 -10.69 -11.80
CA LEU A 132 -11.41 -9.88 -10.90
C LEU A 132 -11.69 -10.25 -9.44
N GLU A 133 -12.97 -10.37 -9.08
CA GLU A 133 -13.36 -10.77 -7.72
C GLU A 133 -12.88 -12.18 -7.40
N ALA A 134 -13.05 -13.14 -8.33
CA ALA A 134 -12.54 -14.49 -8.17
C ALA A 134 -11.02 -14.53 -7.93
N ALA A 135 -10.26 -13.67 -8.62
CA ALA A 135 -8.82 -13.57 -8.40
C ALA A 135 -8.46 -12.94 -7.05
N LEU A 136 -9.15 -11.86 -6.65
CA LEU A 136 -8.86 -11.11 -5.43
C LEU A 136 -9.33 -11.81 -4.15
N ALA A 137 -10.44 -12.54 -4.19
CA ALA A 137 -10.97 -13.32 -3.08
C ALA A 137 -10.31 -14.70 -2.94
N SER A 138 -9.62 -15.18 -3.97
CA SER A 138 -8.92 -16.48 -3.96
C SER A 138 -7.90 -16.58 -2.84
N GLU A 139 -7.73 -17.80 -2.32
CA GLU A 139 -6.65 -18.15 -1.38
C GLU A 139 -5.24 -17.89 -1.92
N LYS A 140 -5.10 -17.62 -3.23
CA LYS A 140 -3.82 -17.24 -3.84
C LYS A 140 -3.57 -15.73 -3.86
N CYS A 141 -4.54 -14.92 -3.45
CA CYS A 141 -4.38 -13.50 -3.20
C CYS A 141 -4.21 -13.28 -1.69
N ARG A 142 -3.18 -12.52 -1.28
CA ARG A 142 -2.84 -12.28 0.13
C ARG A 142 -2.49 -10.82 0.35
N ILE A 143 -3.09 -10.21 1.37
CA ILE A 143 -2.81 -8.82 1.76
C ILE A 143 -2.02 -8.82 3.05
N ILE A 144 -0.73 -8.54 2.94
CA ILE A 144 0.22 -8.53 4.05
C ILE A 144 0.31 -7.12 4.60
N VAL A 145 0.15 -6.99 5.91
CA VAL A 145 0.32 -5.72 6.62
C VAL A 145 1.33 -5.91 7.74
N PRO A 146 2.53 -5.32 7.65
CA PRO A 146 3.45 -5.27 8.77
C PRO A 146 2.84 -4.44 9.92
N ILE A 147 2.86 -4.98 11.12
CA ILE A 147 2.32 -4.34 12.32
C ILE A 147 3.43 -4.36 13.38
N PRO A 148 4.23 -3.28 13.47
CA PRO A 148 5.28 -3.22 14.48
C PRO A 148 4.72 -3.20 15.89
N SER A 149 5.41 -3.83 16.83
CA SER A 149 5.16 -3.61 18.25
C SER A 149 5.39 -2.15 18.63
N LYS A 150 4.87 -1.75 19.80
CA LYS A 150 5.12 -0.41 20.36
C LYS A 150 6.63 -0.10 20.46
N GLU A 151 7.43 -1.09 20.83
CA GLU A 151 8.88 -0.93 20.99
C GLU A 151 9.60 -0.82 19.64
N VAL A 152 9.24 -1.64 18.64
CA VAL A 152 9.80 -1.52 17.29
C VAL A 152 9.41 -0.19 16.66
N ARG A 153 8.14 0.23 16.82
CA ARG A 153 7.66 1.52 16.33
C ARG A 153 8.46 2.68 16.94
N ARG A 154 8.67 2.68 18.26
CA ARG A 154 9.47 3.69 18.96
C ARG A 154 10.88 3.79 18.38
N LYS A 155 11.55 2.66 18.16
CA LYS A 155 12.90 2.63 17.56
C LYS A 155 12.92 3.17 16.13
N ILE A 156 11.90 2.86 15.32
CA ILE A 156 11.76 3.41 13.96
C ILE A 156 11.62 4.93 14.01
N GLU A 157 10.77 5.44 14.91
CA GLU A 157 10.53 6.88 15.07
C GLU A 157 11.79 7.61 15.57
N GLU A 158 12.51 7.04 16.54
CA GLU A 158 13.78 7.58 17.04
C GLU A 158 14.87 7.62 15.96
N ALA A 159 15.02 6.54 15.19
CA ALA A 159 15.97 6.49 14.10
C ALA A 159 15.67 7.56 13.04
N ARG A 160 14.38 7.77 12.72
CA ARG A 160 13.95 8.81 11.77
C ARG A 160 14.18 10.22 12.28
N ALA A 161 13.87 10.49 13.55
CA ALA A 161 14.10 11.80 14.17
C ALA A 161 15.60 12.16 14.21
N ALA A 162 16.47 11.16 14.35
CA ALA A 162 17.92 11.35 14.30
C ALA A 162 18.46 11.64 12.89
N GLN A 163 17.75 11.20 11.84
CA GLN A 163 18.18 11.31 10.44
C GLN A 163 17.61 12.53 9.70
N VAL A 164 16.50 13.12 10.18
CA VAL A 164 15.72 14.12 9.42
C VAL A 164 15.34 15.31 10.30
N ASP A 165 15.78 16.51 9.91
CA ASP A 165 15.22 17.77 10.43
C ASP A 165 13.84 18.00 9.81
N ASP A 166 12.81 18.26 10.62
CA ASP A 166 11.44 18.54 10.15
C ASP A 166 11.38 19.69 9.12
N ASN A 167 12.36 20.60 9.16
CA ASN A 167 12.49 21.74 8.24
C ASN A 167 13.09 21.40 6.88
N ALA A 168 13.51 20.16 6.62
CA ALA A 168 14.08 19.76 5.33
C ALA A 168 13.04 19.94 4.20
N LYS A 169 13.42 20.68 3.14
CA LYS A 169 12.56 20.99 1.99
C LYS A 169 12.52 19.89 0.93
N VAL A 170 13.54 19.03 0.88
CA VAL A 170 13.65 17.90 -0.06
C VAL A 170 14.10 16.69 0.74
N TRP A 171 13.29 15.66 0.81
CA TRP A 171 13.62 14.42 1.52
C TRP A 171 12.97 13.20 0.86
N ILE A 172 13.64 12.06 0.99
CA ILE A 172 13.15 10.75 0.55
C ILE A 172 12.50 10.10 1.77
N GLY A 173 11.19 9.88 1.74
CA GLY A 173 10.44 9.26 2.84
C GLY A 173 9.55 10.23 3.64
N ALA A 174 8.67 9.68 4.47
CA ALA A 174 7.70 10.46 5.26
C ALA A 174 8.33 11.17 6.48
N LYS A 175 8.13 12.49 6.59
CA LYS A 175 8.53 13.31 7.76
C LYS A 175 7.86 12.81 9.06
N PRO A 176 8.47 13.04 10.25
CA PRO A 176 7.83 12.77 11.54
C PRO A 176 6.39 13.29 11.66
N SER A 177 6.14 14.53 11.22
CA SER A 177 4.79 15.12 11.18
C SER A 177 3.80 14.34 10.30
N VAL A 178 4.27 13.80 9.18
CA VAL A 178 3.48 12.97 8.26
C VAL A 178 3.17 11.61 8.90
N LEU A 179 4.14 10.98 9.58
CA LEU A 179 3.92 9.71 10.30
C LEU A 179 2.85 9.85 11.38
N LYS A 180 2.90 10.97 12.10
CA LYS A 180 1.93 11.32 13.14
C LYS A 180 0.54 11.57 12.56
N MET A 181 0.44 12.38 11.50
CA MET A 181 -0.81 12.61 10.77
C MET A 181 -1.46 11.30 10.29
N LEU A 182 -0.67 10.40 9.70
CA LEU A 182 -1.15 9.12 9.19
C LEU A 182 -1.56 8.16 10.30
N TRP A 183 -0.92 8.23 11.46
CA TRP A 183 -1.35 7.49 12.63
C TRP A 183 -2.69 8.01 13.17
N ASN A 184 -2.84 9.33 13.32
CA ASN A 184 -4.10 9.94 13.72
C ASN A 184 -5.24 9.52 12.77
N MET A 185 -4.99 9.54 11.45
CA MET A 185 -5.98 9.06 10.47
C MET A 185 -6.40 7.60 10.70
N VAL A 186 -5.47 6.69 11.01
CA VAL A 186 -5.83 5.31 11.34
C VAL A 186 -6.64 5.22 12.63
N TYR A 187 -6.27 6.01 13.64
CA TYR A 187 -7.00 6.04 14.90
C TYR A 187 -8.44 6.57 14.74
N ASP A 188 -8.61 7.65 13.98
CA ASP A 188 -9.91 8.23 13.66
C ASP A 188 -10.79 7.22 12.89
N ILE A 189 -10.22 6.55 11.87
CA ILE A 189 -10.90 5.47 11.14
C ILE A 189 -11.30 4.32 12.09
N ALA A 190 -10.48 4.01 13.10
CA ALA A 190 -10.82 2.97 14.07
C ALA A 190 -12.06 3.35 14.90
N ILE A 191 -12.15 4.61 15.36
CA ILE A 191 -13.33 5.15 16.05
C ILE A 191 -14.55 5.07 15.12
N GLU A 192 -14.42 5.50 13.87
CA GLU A 192 -15.51 5.46 12.89
C GLU A 192 -15.96 4.02 12.57
N PHE A 193 -15.05 3.04 12.60
CA PHE A 193 -15.37 1.60 12.53
C PHE A 193 -15.98 1.03 13.82
N GLY A 194 -16.14 1.83 14.87
CA GLY A 194 -16.78 1.46 16.13
C GLY A 194 -15.85 0.88 17.18
N ALA A 195 -14.55 1.17 17.13
CA ALA A 195 -13.64 0.84 18.24
C ALA A 195 -14.01 1.65 19.49
N GLU A 196 -13.95 1.03 20.67
CA GLU A 196 -14.17 1.69 21.97
C GLU A 196 -12.92 2.51 22.37
N LEU A 197 -12.66 3.58 21.62
CA LEU A 197 -11.53 4.49 21.80
C LEU A 197 -12.05 5.89 22.13
N GLU A 198 -11.31 6.63 22.95
CA GLU A 198 -11.63 8.04 23.23
C GLU A 198 -11.05 8.93 22.13
N GLU A 199 -11.80 9.95 21.71
CA GLU A 199 -11.25 10.99 20.83
C GLU A 199 -10.07 11.67 21.54
N GLN A 200 -8.88 11.53 20.96
CA GLN A 200 -7.65 12.06 21.54
C GLN A 200 -6.81 12.74 20.45
N GLU A 201 -6.31 13.93 20.74
CA GLU A 201 -5.28 14.52 19.91
C GLU A 201 -3.96 13.77 20.11
N ASN A 202 -3.45 13.14 19.04
CA ASN A 202 -2.17 12.45 19.02
C ASN A 202 -2.09 11.25 19.98
N PRO A 203 -2.95 10.23 19.78
CA PRO A 203 -2.96 9.05 20.62
C PRO A 203 -1.63 8.28 20.54
N PRO A 204 -1.22 7.55 21.58
CA PRO A 204 -0.05 6.70 21.52
C PRO A 204 -0.26 5.61 20.46
N TYR A 205 0.81 5.23 19.77
CA TYR A 205 0.75 4.14 18.80
C TYR A 205 0.26 2.84 19.45
N ASP A 206 -0.71 2.18 18.80
CA ASP A 206 -1.23 0.88 19.22
C ASP A 206 -1.30 -0.11 18.04
N PRO A 207 -0.56 -1.24 18.09
CA PRO A 207 -0.62 -2.27 17.05
C PRO A 207 -2.01 -2.90 16.90
N GLU A 208 -2.79 -3.01 17.99
CA GLU A 208 -4.12 -3.62 17.94
C GLU A 208 -5.10 -2.77 17.14
N VAL A 209 -4.97 -1.44 17.23
CA VAL A 209 -5.77 -0.49 16.43
C VAL A 209 -5.42 -0.60 14.95
N VAL A 210 -4.13 -0.76 14.60
CA VAL A 210 -3.72 -0.98 13.21
C VAL A 210 -4.34 -2.27 12.68
N GLU A 211 -4.22 -3.37 13.42
CA GLU A 211 -4.78 -4.66 13.02
C GLU A 211 -6.31 -4.58 12.85
N PHE A 212 -7.00 -3.96 13.80
CA PHE A 212 -8.43 -3.74 13.75
C PHE A 212 -8.84 -3.00 12.47
N VAL A 213 -8.22 -1.86 12.17
CA VAL A 213 -8.53 -1.07 10.97
C VAL A 213 -8.29 -1.88 9.70
N PHE A 214 -7.13 -2.52 9.57
CA PHE A 214 -6.84 -3.30 8.37
C PHE A 214 -7.72 -4.57 8.25
N SER A 215 -8.14 -5.17 9.35
CA SER A 215 -9.11 -6.28 9.31
C SER A 215 -10.48 -5.84 8.76
N LYS A 216 -10.88 -4.58 9.03
CA LYS A 216 -12.13 -3.99 8.51
C LYS A 216 -11.98 -3.58 7.05
N VAL A 217 -10.90 -2.89 6.71
CA VAL A 217 -10.60 -2.48 5.33
C VAL A 217 -10.46 -3.69 4.41
N CYS A 218 -9.81 -4.76 4.87
CA CYS A 218 -9.57 -5.98 4.10
C CYS A 218 -10.65 -7.06 4.31
N LYS A 219 -11.86 -6.73 4.79
CA LYS A 219 -12.90 -7.71 5.20
C LYS A 219 -13.32 -8.70 4.10
N HIS A 220 -13.05 -8.39 2.82
CA HIS A 220 -13.35 -9.24 1.66
C HIS A 220 -12.13 -9.97 1.09
N ARG A 221 -10.97 -9.88 1.76
CA ARG A 221 -9.69 -10.35 1.26
C ARG A 221 -8.97 -11.18 2.31
N ASN A 222 -8.01 -11.98 1.85
CA ASN A 222 -7.19 -12.79 2.75
C ASN A 222 -6.12 -11.91 3.40
N PHE A 223 -6.49 -11.29 4.51
CA PHE A 223 -5.64 -10.45 5.34
C PHE A 223 -4.63 -11.28 6.12
N VAL A 224 -3.37 -10.85 6.10
CA VAL A 224 -2.25 -11.45 6.83
C VAL A 224 -1.59 -10.37 7.69
N PRO A 225 -1.94 -10.27 8.99
CA PRO A 225 -1.20 -9.41 9.91
C PRO A 225 0.20 -10.00 10.12
N LEU A 226 1.21 -9.19 9.84
CA LEU A 226 2.61 -9.57 10.02
C LEU A 226 3.15 -8.81 11.23
N HIS A 227 3.02 -9.41 12.41
CA HIS A 227 3.50 -8.81 13.66
C HIS A 227 5.03 -8.70 13.67
N VAL A 228 5.52 -7.48 13.91
CA VAL A 228 6.96 -7.18 13.90
C VAL A 228 7.41 -6.78 15.30
N ASP A 229 8.01 -7.75 15.98
CA ASP A 229 8.52 -7.58 17.35
C ASP A 229 10.05 -7.41 17.41
N GLU A 230 10.71 -7.50 16.25
CA GLU A 230 12.16 -7.44 16.11
C GLU A 230 12.60 -6.25 15.24
N VAL A 231 13.74 -5.64 15.58
CA VAL A 231 14.41 -4.67 14.71
C VAL A 231 15.49 -5.40 13.94
N PHE A 232 15.38 -5.40 12.62
CA PHE A 232 16.38 -6.00 11.75
C PHE A 232 17.49 -5.00 11.45
N GLU A 233 18.74 -5.47 11.53
CA GLU A 233 19.89 -4.70 11.06
C GLU A 233 19.84 -4.64 9.53
N VAL A 234 19.52 -3.45 9.00
CA VAL A 234 19.61 -3.17 7.58
C VAL A 234 21.03 -2.65 7.33
N PRO A 235 21.82 -3.24 6.43
CA PRO A 235 23.09 -2.66 6.01
C PRO A 235 22.87 -1.20 5.59
N GLU A 236 23.86 -0.32 5.79
CA GLU A 236 23.79 1.05 5.28
C GLU A 236 23.51 1.02 3.78
N GLN A 237 22.27 1.34 3.41
CA GLN A 237 21.77 1.39 2.05
C GLN A 237 20.94 2.65 1.90
N SER A 238 21.01 3.28 0.74
CA SER A 238 20.14 4.43 0.46
C SER A 238 18.68 3.98 0.37
N GLU A 239 17.72 4.81 0.82
CA GLU A 239 16.29 4.52 0.64
C GLU A 239 15.96 4.30 -0.85
N ALA A 240 16.69 4.96 -1.76
CA ALA A 240 16.59 4.73 -3.20
C ALA A 240 16.92 3.27 -3.62
N GLU A 241 17.87 2.59 -2.96
CA GLU A 241 18.17 1.18 -3.22
C GLU A 241 17.05 0.25 -2.73
N LEU A 242 16.36 0.62 -1.65
CA LEU A 242 15.16 -0.12 -1.20
C LEU A 242 13.96 0.09 -2.12
N HIS A 243 13.97 1.14 -2.95
CA HIS A 243 12.95 1.44 -3.93
C HIS A 243 13.39 1.14 -5.38
N SER A 244 14.42 0.31 -5.57
CA SER A 244 14.98 0.03 -6.91
C SER A 244 14.22 -1.02 -7.72
N LEU A 245 13.09 -1.54 -7.23
CA LEU A 245 12.30 -2.52 -7.96
C LEU A 245 11.67 -1.84 -9.18
N GLU A 246 11.87 -2.44 -10.35
CA GLU A 246 11.21 -2.01 -11.57
C GLU A 246 9.71 -2.27 -11.43
N SER A 247 8.93 -1.19 -11.34
CA SER A 247 7.47 -1.24 -11.27
C SER A 247 6.88 -1.04 -12.65
N GLU A 248 5.89 -1.84 -12.96
CA GLU A 248 4.97 -1.57 -14.05
C GLU A 248 4.25 -0.24 -13.79
N MET A 249 4.03 0.51 -14.86
CA MET A 249 3.36 1.80 -14.87
C MET A 249 2.40 1.84 -16.05
N PRO A 250 1.31 2.62 -15.98
CA PRO A 250 0.42 2.78 -17.12
C PRO A 250 1.16 3.45 -18.29
N SER A 251 0.88 2.98 -19.49
CA SER A 251 1.25 3.60 -20.76
C SER A 251 0.54 4.94 -20.94
N LYS A 252 0.99 5.74 -21.92
CA LYS A 252 0.35 7.03 -22.24
C LYS A 252 -1.10 6.84 -22.68
N GLU A 253 -1.36 5.77 -23.42
CA GLU A 253 -2.68 5.38 -23.87
C GLU A 253 -3.59 5.07 -22.68
N GLU A 254 -3.12 4.24 -21.74
CA GLU A 254 -3.83 3.93 -20.49
C GLU A 254 -4.09 5.18 -19.64
N VAL A 255 -3.09 6.06 -19.49
CA VAL A 255 -3.22 7.34 -18.77
C VAL A 255 -4.37 8.17 -19.36
N ASN A 256 -4.43 8.31 -20.68
CA ASN A 256 -5.51 9.05 -21.34
C ASN A 256 -6.86 8.35 -21.19
N THR A 257 -6.90 7.02 -21.30
CA THR A 257 -8.13 6.24 -21.10
C THR A 257 -8.71 6.46 -19.71
N TYR A 258 -7.89 6.37 -18.65
CA TYR A 258 -8.38 6.54 -17.28
C TYR A 258 -8.70 7.99 -16.94
N PHE A 259 -7.97 8.95 -17.51
CA PHE A 259 -8.32 10.36 -17.37
C PHE A 259 -9.70 10.66 -17.97
N ASN A 260 -9.98 10.16 -19.17
CA ASN A 260 -11.30 10.32 -19.80
C ASN A 260 -12.39 9.61 -18.99
N PHE A 261 -12.14 8.39 -18.52
CA PHE A 261 -13.07 7.66 -17.66
C PHE A 261 -13.48 8.46 -16.42
N VAL A 262 -12.53 9.05 -15.70
CA VAL A 262 -12.86 9.85 -14.50
C VAL A 262 -13.65 11.11 -14.89
N ASN A 263 -13.30 11.80 -15.97
CA ASN A 263 -14.03 12.99 -16.41
C ASN A 263 -15.44 12.69 -16.95
N GLU A 264 -15.66 11.52 -17.55
CA GLU A 264 -16.97 11.09 -18.04
C GLU A 264 -17.88 10.60 -16.90
N ARG A 265 -17.28 10.02 -15.85
CA ARG A 265 -18.02 9.46 -14.72
C ARG A 265 -18.35 10.49 -13.63
N PHE A 266 -17.52 11.52 -13.47
CA PHE A 266 -17.66 12.51 -12.41
C PHE A 266 -17.68 13.93 -12.98
N ASP A 267 -18.80 14.62 -12.80
CA ASP A 267 -19.03 15.98 -13.29
C ASP A 267 -18.35 17.05 -12.41
N SER A 268 -17.96 16.71 -11.18
CA SER A 268 -17.40 17.63 -10.20
C SER A 268 -16.49 16.96 -9.18
N ASP A 269 -15.64 17.75 -8.52
CA ASP A 269 -14.76 17.26 -7.44
C ASP A 269 -15.55 16.82 -6.20
N ASP A 270 -16.69 17.45 -5.92
CA ASP A 270 -17.58 17.03 -4.82
C ASP A 270 -18.09 15.59 -5.01
N GLN A 271 -18.43 15.20 -6.25
CA GLN A 271 -18.83 13.84 -6.56
C GLN A 271 -17.68 12.85 -6.41
N ILE A 272 -16.47 13.24 -6.82
CA ILE A 272 -15.24 12.45 -6.62
C ILE A 272 -15.01 12.22 -5.13
N ASP A 273 -15.07 13.28 -4.32
CA ASP A 273 -14.79 13.22 -2.89
C ASP A 273 -15.85 12.40 -2.14
N GLN A 274 -17.13 12.58 -2.47
CA GLN A 274 -18.20 11.75 -1.90
C GLN A 274 -18.00 10.27 -2.22
N TYR A 275 -17.64 9.94 -3.46
CA TYR A 275 -17.37 8.57 -3.87
C TYR A 275 -16.16 7.99 -3.13
N VAL A 276 -15.03 8.70 -3.13
CA VAL A 276 -13.79 8.25 -2.47
C VAL A 276 -13.95 8.10 -0.96
N ASN A 277 -14.65 9.02 -0.29
CA ASN A 277 -14.88 8.96 1.15
C ASN A 277 -15.83 7.82 1.56
N SER A 278 -16.57 7.24 0.61
CA SER A 278 -17.47 6.13 0.90
C SER A 278 -16.76 4.76 0.94
N TRP A 279 -15.55 4.65 0.40
CA TRP A 279 -14.89 3.36 0.10
C TRP A 279 -14.65 2.44 1.29
N TYR A 280 -14.33 2.97 2.48
CA TYR A 280 -14.15 2.13 3.67
C TYR A 280 -15.45 1.50 4.18
N TRP A 281 -16.61 2.05 3.78
CA TRP A 281 -17.92 1.69 4.31
C TRP A 281 -18.72 0.78 3.39
N GLN A 282 -18.28 0.64 2.13
CA GLN A 282 -18.88 -0.26 1.15
C GLN A 282 -18.62 -1.72 1.48
#